data_AF-A0A3N6N3J6-F1
#
_entry.id   AF-A0A3N6N3J6-F1
#
_cell.length_a   1.000
_cell.length_b   1.000
_cell.length_c   1.000
_cell.angle_alpha   90.00
_cell.angle_beta   90.00
_cell.angle_gamma   90.00
#
_symmetry.space_group_name_H-M   'P 1'
#
loop_
_entity.id
_entity.type
_entity.pdbx_description
1 polymer ?
#
loop_
_entity_poly.entity_id
_entity_poly.type
_entity_poly.pdbx_seq_one_letter_code
_entity_poly.pdbx_strand_id
1 'polypeptide(L)'
;MTKTLRTLRTTVASMLAEVGTAVGVFVGLTWFSANAVALGRATDWTPVSDVGIPEEGLWLCVLAAATVGTIWLERDGYRRIRADPTGGSDFAWLSVCYLPVGFLPTAYALALIVELPSFAASLYLLGCGVTAVWLAFYGGLEWLGVERGQLGWTSLVVFGMVGLLFVGGSLNVLGGLLESLDPHRSDPALATASLVGQACALVVGARVSRPNSKLDLQGKVSPALRSKLGFTASSTSDVECESHSENDVDSNAVE
;
A
#
# COMPACT_ATOMS: atom_id res chain seq x y z
N MET A 1 1.28 40.32 8.19
CA MET A 1 1.94 39.14 8.80
C MET A 1 1.25 37.80 8.49
N THR A 2 -0.06 37.74 8.19
CA THR A 2 -0.78 36.48 7.89
C THR A 2 -0.40 35.81 6.57
N LYS A 3 0.03 36.56 5.56
CA LYS A 3 0.47 36.01 4.25
C LYS A 3 1.74 35.15 4.39
N THR A 4 2.73 35.59 5.16
CA THR A 4 4.01 34.90 5.34
C THR A 4 3.85 33.54 6.05
N LEU A 5 2.96 33.46 7.06
CA LEU A 5 2.66 32.19 7.75
C LEU A 5 1.99 31.17 6.83
N ARG A 6 1.12 31.62 5.93
CA ARG A 6 0.44 30.72 4.98
C ARG A 6 1.43 30.10 3.99
N THR A 7 2.36 30.90 3.48
CA THR A 7 3.41 30.45 2.56
C THR A 7 4.37 29.46 3.23
N LEU A 8 4.82 29.74 4.46
CA LEU A 8 5.66 28.81 5.21
C LEU A 8 4.97 27.46 5.43
N ARG A 9 3.69 27.47 5.81
CA ARG A 9 2.93 26.23 6.04
C ARG A 9 2.80 25.40 4.76
N THR A 10 2.59 26.03 3.61
CA THR A 10 2.48 25.30 2.33
C THR A 10 3.82 24.69 1.91
N THR A 11 4.93 25.42 2.08
CA THR A 11 6.26 24.92 1.71
C THR A 11 6.71 23.79 2.63
N VAL A 12 6.47 23.89 3.93
CA VAL A 12 6.79 22.82 4.88
C VAL A 12 5.95 21.58 4.59
N ALA A 13 4.66 21.74 4.29
CA ALA A 13 3.78 20.62 3.96
C ALA A 13 4.22 19.90 2.67
N SER A 14 4.64 20.63 1.63
CA SER A 14 5.13 20.01 0.39
C SER A 14 6.45 19.27 0.61
N MET A 15 7.41 19.87 1.32
CA MET A 15 8.69 19.23 1.62
C MET A 15 8.51 17.98 2.48
N LEU A 16 7.64 18.03 3.49
CA LEU A 16 7.33 16.85 4.33
C LEU A 16 6.67 15.74 3.53
N ALA A 17 5.79 16.07 2.58
CA ALA A 17 5.16 15.09 1.72
C ALA A 17 6.20 14.41 0.81
N GLU A 18 7.08 15.18 0.18
CA GLU A 18 8.14 14.68 -0.70
C GLU A 18 9.18 13.83 0.04
N VAL A 19 9.62 14.28 1.22
CA VAL A 19 10.51 13.47 2.07
C VAL A 19 9.79 12.21 2.55
N GLY A 20 8.50 12.31 2.90
CA GLY A 20 7.70 11.17 3.35
C GLY A 20 7.52 10.11 2.27
N THR A 21 7.34 10.51 1.01
CA THR A 21 7.24 9.57 -0.12
C THR A 21 8.57 8.88 -0.39
N ALA A 22 9.67 9.64 -0.43
CA ALA A 22 11.02 9.11 -0.62
C ALA A 22 11.40 8.09 0.47
N VAL A 23 11.18 8.46 1.74
CA VAL A 23 11.45 7.58 2.90
C VAL A 23 10.56 6.34 2.84
N GLY A 24 9.28 6.49 2.49
CA GLY A 24 8.37 5.34 2.36
C GLY A 24 8.83 4.34 1.31
N VAL A 25 9.26 4.83 0.15
CA VAL A 25 9.78 4.00 -0.95
C VAL A 25 11.04 3.28 -0.53
N PHE A 26 11.97 3.99 0.11
CA PHE A 26 13.20 3.41 0.61
C PHE A 26 12.94 2.29 1.63
N VAL A 27 12.04 2.52 2.60
CA VAL A 27 11.66 1.51 3.59
C VAL A 27 11.03 0.30 2.93
N GLY A 28 10.07 0.50 2.02
CA GLY A 28 9.39 -0.59 1.32
C GLY A 28 10.35 -1.39 0.41
N LEU A 29 11.28 -0.73 -0.27
CA LEU A 29 12.31 -1.40 -1.07
C LEU A 29 13.32 -2.17 -0.22
N THR A 30 13.70 -1.61 0.94
CA THR A 30 14.58 -2.29 1.91
C THR A 30 13.89 -3.55 2.42
N TRP A 31 12.64 -3.44 2.83
CA TRP A 31 11.81 -4.57 3.27
C TRP A 31 11.67 -5.63 2.18
N PHE A 32 11.33 -5.22 0.95
CA PHE A 32 11.20 -6.13 -0.19
C PHE A 32 12.52 -6.85 -0.51
N SER A 33 13.63 -6.11 -0.55
CA SER A 33 14.95 -6.65 -0.86
C SER A 33 15.44 -7.61 0.22
N ALA A 34 15.21 -7.31 1.51
CA ALA A 34 15.54 -8.21 2.60
C ALA A 34 14.78 -9.55 2.48
N ASN A 35 13.50 -9.50 2.13
CA ASN A 35 12.69 -10.71 1.91
C ASN A 35 13.10 -11.48 0.64
N ALA A 36 13.52 -10.78 -0.41
CA ALA A 36 14.04 -11.41 -1.63
C ALA A 36 15.34 -12.17 -1.35
N VAL A 37 16.22 -11.60 -0.54
CA VAL A 37 17.46 -12.25 -0.13
C VAL A 37 17.19 -13.43 0.81
N ALA A 38 16.27 -13.29 1.76
CA ALA A 38 15.84 -14.40 2.61
C ALA A 38 15.27 -15.56 1.78
N LEU A 39 14.46 -15.26 0.75
CA LEU A 39 13.96 -16.26 -0.18
C LEU A 39 15.10 -16.95 -0.93
N GLY A 40 16.04 -16.19 -1.51
CA GLY A 40 17.16 -16.74 -2.28
C GLY A 40 18.08 -17.64 -1.45
N ARG A 41 18.22 -17.36 -0.14
CA ARG A 41 18.93 -18.24 0.81
C ARG A 41 18.15 -19.51 1.11
N ALA A 42 16.83 -19.43 1.24
CA ALA A 42 16.00 -20.57 1.60
C ALA A 42 15.76 -21.55 0.43
N THR A 43 15.97 -21.12 -0.82
CA THR A 43 15.80 -21.94 -2.02
C THR A 43 17.12 -22.43 -2.63
N ASP A 44 18.27 -22.20 -1.97
CA ASP A 44 19.61 -22.51 -2.49
C ASP A 44 19.90 -21.90 -3.89
N TRP A 45 19.17 -20.85 -4.28
CA TRP A 45 19.30 -20.22 -5.61
C TRP A 45 20.62 -19.47 -5.79
N THR A 46 21.32 -19.21 -4.70
CA THR A 46 22.59 -18.51 -4.72
C THR A 46 23.64 -19.35 -3.99
N PRO A 47 24.74 -19.77 -4.65
CA PRO A 47 25.90 -20.38 -3.98
C PRO A 47 26.68 -19.35 -3.13
N VAL A 48 26.01 -18.27 -2.68
CA VAL A 48 26.59 -17.19 -1.88
C VAL A 48 26.90 -17.67 -0.46
N SER A 49 26.25 -18.74 -0.01
CA SER A 49 26.61 -19.48 1.21
C SER A 49 28.06 -19.99 1.19
N ASP A 50 28.60 -20.34 0.01
CA ASP A 50 29.98 -20.83 -0.12
C ASP A 50 31.02 -19.71 -0.20
N VAL A 51 30.59 -18.47 -0.50
CA VAL A 51 31.50 -17.33 -0.67
C VAL A 51 31.87 -16.67 0.68
N GLY A 52 31.31 -17.14 1.79
CA GLY A 52 31.65 -16.62 3.13
C GLY A 52 31.36 -15.13 3.29
N ILE A 53 30.34 -14.61 2.60
CA ILE A 53 30.00 -13.19 2.69
C ILE A 53 29.49 -12.91 4.12
N PRO A 54 30.14 -11.97 4.85
CA PRO A 54 29.68 -11.57 6.18
C PRO A 54 28.25 -11.04 6.12
N GLU A 55 27.44 -11.32 7.14
CA GLU A 55 26.03 -10.92 7.20
C GLU A 55 25.86 -9.40 7.01
N GLU A 56 26.81 -8.63 7.53
CA GLU A 56 26.90 -7.18 7.39
C GLU A 56 27.01 -6.75 5.93
N GLY A 57 27.78 -7.49 5.11
CA GLY A 57 27.92 -7.23 3.68
C GLY A 57 26.60 -7.38 2.95
N LEU A 58 25.78 -8.35 3.36
CA LEU A 58 24.47 -8.57 2.76
C LEU A 58 23.50 -7.43 3.09
N TRP A 59 23.48 -6.96 4.34
CA TRP A 59 22.66 -5.81 4.72
C TRP A 59 23.10 -4.54 3.99
N LEU A 60 24.41 -4.34 3.79
CA LEU A 60 24.92 -3.25 2.95
C LEU A 60 24.44 -3.37 1.50
N CYS A 61 24.42 -4.56 0.92
CA CYS A 61 23.86 -4.79 -0.42
C CYS A 61 22.36 -4.48 -0.48
N VAL A 62 21.57 -4.89 0.52
CA VAL A 62 20.13 -4.59 0.62
C VAL A 62 19.90 -3.09 0.69
N LEU A 63 20.63 -2.38 1.54
CA LEU A 63 20.52 -0.92 1.69
C LEU A 63 20.99 -0.19 0.42
N ALA A 64 22.06 -0.65 -0.22
CA ALA A 64 22.54 -0.09 -1.47
C ALA A 64 21.51 -0.28 -2.60
N ALA A 65 20.94 -1.48 -2.74
CA ALA A 65 19.90 -1.77 -3.72
C ALA A 65 18.65 -0.90 -3.50
N ALA A 66 18.20 -0.77 -2.25
CA ALA A 66 17.09 0.11 -1.90
C ALA A 66 17.39 1.58 -2.22
N THR A 67 18.59 2.07 -1.88
CA THR A 67 19.01 3.45 -2.16
C THR A 67 19.04 3.74 -3.66
N VAL A 68 19.66 2.84 -4.45
CA VAL A 68 19.73 2.97 -5.91
C VAL A 68 18.33 2.92 -6.51
N GLY A 69 17.47 2.02 -6.02
CA GLY A 69 16.07 1.93 -6.45
C GLY A 69 15.29 3.21 -6.19
N THR A 70 15.42 3.79 -4.99
CA THR A 70 14.77 5.07 -4.64
C THR A 70 15.27 6.20 -5.53
N ILE A 71 16.59 6.36 -5.69
CA ILE A 71 17.17 7.40 -6.56
C ILE A 71 16.71 7.23 -8.01
N TRP A 72 16.67 5.99 -8.50
CA TRP A 72 16.21 5.70 -9.86
C TRP A 72 14.74 6.07 -10.04
N LEU A 73 13.88 5.75 -9.07
CA LEU A 73 12.47 6.12 -9.08
C LEU A 73 12.28 7.65 -9.09
N GLU A 74 13.01 8.38 -8.25
CA GLU A 74 12.96 9.85 -8.18
C GLU A 74 13.47 10.53 -9.46
N ARG A 75 14.53 10.00 -10.08
CA ARG A 75 15.18 10.65 -11.24
C ARG A 75 14.41 10.56 -12.54
N ASP A 76 13.43 9.66 -12.66
CA ASP A 76 12.51 9.50 -13.81
C ASP A 76 11.77 8.16 -13.76
N GLY A 77 12.16 7.23 -12.88
CA GLY A 77 11.63 5.87 -12.85
C GLY A 77 10.11 5.83 -12.74
N TYR A 78 9.48 6.67 -11.91
CA TYR A 78 8.02 6.77 -11.83
C TYR A 78 7.36 7.08 -13.17
N ARG A 79 7.89 8.04 -13.92
CA ARG A 79 7.39 8.42 -15.24
C ARG A 79 7.57 7.28 -16.24
N ARG A 80 8.69 6.55 -16.18
CA ARG A 80 8.96 5.41 -17.08
C ARG A 80 7.98 4.26 -16.85
N ILE A 81 7.66 3.94 -15.60
CA ILE A 81 6.75 2.84 -15.24
C ILE A 81 5.28 3.27 -15.10
N ARG A 82 4.99 4.55 -15.36
CA ARG A 82 3.66 5.18 -15.21
C ARG A 82 3.07 5.00 -13.80
N ALA A 83 3.91 5.02 -12.78
CA ALA A 83 3.52 4.95 -11.38
C ALA A 83 3.30 6.34 -10.79
N ASP A 84 2.35 6.46 -9.86
CA ASP A 84 2.09 7.70 -9.13
C ASP A 84 3.18 7.99 -8.08
N PRO A 85 3.99 9.05 -8.21
CA PRO A 85 5.07 9.35 -7.26
C PRO A 85 4.58 9.68 -5.84
N THR A 86 3.28 9.99 -5.66
CA THR A 86 2.71 10.34 -4.35
C THR A 86 2.42 9.13 -3.46
N GLY A 87 2.39 7.91 -4.03
CA GLY A 87 2.06 6.67 -3.32
C GLY A 87 3.15 6.10 -2.40
N GLY A 88 4.31 6.76 -2.29
CA GLY A 88 5.46 6.19 -1.57
C GLY A 88 5.22 5.89 -0.09
N SER A 89 4.49 6.78 0.61
CA SER A 89 4.11 6.56 2.02
C SER A 89 3.13 5.38 2.16
N ASP A 90 2.14 5.30 1.27
CA ASP A 90 1.14 4.24 1.21
C ASP A 90 1.80 2.89 1.02
N PHE A 91 2.74 2.83 0.08
CA PHE A 91 3.50 1.64 -0.23
C PHE A 91 4.21 1.09 1.00
N ALA A 92 4.89 1.94 1.78
CA ALA A 92 5.58 1.52 3.01
C ALA A 92 4.61 0.91 4.01
N TRP A 93 3.51 1.60 4.31
CA TRP A 93 2.52 1.14 5.27
C TRP A 93 1.82 -0.14 4.82
N LEU A 94 1.48 -0.25 3.53
CA LEU A 94 0.85 -1.43 2.95
C LEU A 94 1.79 -2.64 2.97
N SER A 95 3.04 -2.46 2.53
CA SER A 95 4.00 -3.55 2.37
C SER A 95 4.57 -4.07 3.69
N VAL A 96 4.80 -3.18 4.68
CA VAL A 96 5.45 -3.53 5.95
C VAL A 96 4.41 -3.88 7.02
N CYS A 97 3.30 -3.15 7.08
CA CYS A 97 2.34 -3.29 8.18
C CYS A 97 1.04 -3.94 7.70
N TYR A 98 0.27 -3.29 6.83
CA TYR A 98 -1.13 -3.63 6.65
C TYR A 98 -1.35 -4.96 5.95
N LEU A 99 -0.63 -5.25 4.86
CA LEU A 99 -0.80 -6.52 4.15
C LEU A 99 -0.22 -7.71 4.93
N PRO A 100 1.04 -7.66 5.42
CA PRO A 100 1.60 -8.80 6.15
C PRO A 100 0.79 -9.18 7.37
N VAL A 101 0.36 -8.18 8.16
CA VAL A 101 -0.43 -8.39 9.37
C VAL A 101 -1.87 -8.72 9.01
N GLY A 102 -2.46 -7.97 8.09
CA GLY A 102 -3.85 -8.13 7.69
C GLY A 102 -4.16 -9.50 7.10
N PHE A 103 -3.21 -10.16 6.42
CA PHE A 103 -3.40 -11.49 5.84
C PHE A 103 -2.68 -12.61 6.62
N LEU A 104 -2.05 -12.28 7.75
CA LEU A 104 -1.33 -13.24 8.59
C LEU A 104 -2.19 -14.44 9.03
N PRO A 105 -3.47 -14.25 9.46
CA PRO A 105 -4.31 -15.38 9.86
C PRO A 105 -4.62 -16.32 8.71
N THR A 106 -4.82 -15.78 7.50
CA THR A 106 -5.03 -16.59 6.29
C THR A 106 -3.76 -17.36 5.91
N ALA A 107 -2.60 -16.70 5.97
CA ALA A 107 -1.31 -17.35 5.73
C ALA A 107 -1.05 -18.45 6.76
N TYR A 108 -1.38 -18.21 8.04
CA TYR A 108 -1.27 -19.19 9.11
C TYR A 108 -2.23 -20.37 8.92
N ALA A 109 -3.50 -20.10 8.59
CA ALA A 109 -4.46 -21.16 8.26
C ALA A 109 -3.96 -22.05 7.13
N LEU A 110 -3.39 -21.43 6.08
CA LEU A 110 -2.83 -22.15 4.94
C LEU A 110 -1.62 -22.99 5.35
N ALA A 111 -0.75 -22.47 6.22
CA ALA A 111 0.40 -23.20 6.74
C ALA A 111 0.03 -24.39 7.64
N LEU A 112 -1.15 -24.37 8.27
CA LEU A 112 -1.66 -25.51 9.03
C LEU A 112 -2.28 -26.60 8.14
N ILE A 113 -2.82 -26.21 6.99
CA ILE A 113 -3.48 -27.14 6.03
C ILE A 113 -2.44 -27.76 5.09
N VAL A 114 -1.49 -26.95 4.66
CA VAL A 114 -0.42 -27.31 3.73
C VAL A 114 0.87 -27.25 4.52
N GLU A 115 1.62 -28.35 4.60
CA GLU A 115 2.99 -28.35 5.13
C GLU A 115 3.86 -27.44 4.24
N LEU A 116 3.89 -26.15 4.58
CA LEU A 116 4.58 -25.15 3.79
C LEU A 116 6.09 -25.22 4.07
N PRO A 117 6.92 -25.17 3.02
CA PRO A 117 8.36 -25.10 3.19
C PRO A 117 8.76 -23.79 3.87
N SER A 118 9.92 -23.76 4.52
CA SER A 118 10.44 -22.59 5.26
C SER A 118 10.50 -21.31 4.43
N PHE A 119 10.69 -21.42 3.11
CA PHE A 119 10.74 -20.28 2.19
C PHE A 119 9.37 -19.65 1.90
N ALA A 120 8.26 -20.33 2.23
CA ALA A 120 6.91 -19.85 1.93
C ALA A 120 6.57 -18.54 2.65
N ALA A 121 7.13 -18.32 3.85
CA ALA A 121 6.96 -17.08 4.60
C ALA A 121 7.58 -15.88 3.85
N SER A 122 8.81 -16.03 3.34
CA SER A 122 9.45 -14.98 2.53
C SER A 122 8.70 -14.73 1.22
N LEU A 123 8.19 -15.79 0.58
CA LEU A 123 7.39 -15.67 -0.63
C LEU A 123 6.07 -14.92 -0.39
N TYR A 124 5.41 -15.19 0.74
CA TYR A 124 4.22 -14.46 1.18
C TYR A 124 4.52 -12.97 1.39
N LEU A 125 5.62 -12.63 2.08
CA LEU A 125 6.02 -11.24 2.32
C LEU A 125 6.39 -10.50 1.03
N LEU A 126 7.01 -11.17 0.07
CA LEU A 126 7.24 -10.64 -1.27
C LEU A 126 5.93 -10.41 -2.03
N GLY A 127 4.99 -11.36 -1.95
CA GLY A 127 3.65 -11.21 -2.51
C GLY A 127 2.91 -10.00 -1.94
N CYS A 128 3.05 -9.76 -0.62
CA CYS A 128 2.54 -8.55 0.03
C CYS A 128 3.20 -7.28 -0.55
N GLY A 129 4.52 -7.30 -0.76
CA GLY A 129 5.25 -6.19 -1.37
C GLY A 129 4.77 -5.87 -2.79
N VAL A 130 4.63 -6.87 -3.66
CA VAL A 130 4.12 -6.69 -5.04
C VAL A 130 2.68 -6.16 -5.02
N THR A 131 1.84 -6.71 -4.15
CA THR A 131 0.45 -6.26 -3.99
C THR A 131 0.41 -4.82 -3.49
N ALA A 132 1.27 -4.44 -2.55
CA ALA A 132 1.40 -3.06 -2.08
C ALA A 132 1.82 -2.11 -3.20
N VAL A 133 2.73 -2.51 -4.10
CA VAL A 133 3.12 -1.70 -5.26
C VAL A 133 1.89 -1.41 -6.13
N TRP A 134 1.12 -2.43 -6.47
CA TRP A 134 -0.09 -2.26 -7.27
C TRP A 134 -1.13 -1.36 -6.58
N LEU A 135 -1.37 -1.59 -5.28
CA LEU A 135 -2.30 -0.80 -4.49
C LEU A 135 -1.90 0.67 -4.38
N ALA A 136 -0.61 0.96 -4.14
CA ALA A 136 -0.12 2.30 -3.87
C ALA A 136 0.19 3.12 -5.12
N PHE A 137 0.76 2.49 -6.16
CA PHE A 137 1.29 3.22 -7.32
C PHE A 137 0.41 3.17 -8.56
N TYR A 138 -0.47 2.18 -8.67
CA TYR A 138 -1.31 1.93 -9.85
C TYR A 138 -2.81 2.14 -9.57
N GLY A 139 -3.12 2.78 -8.45
CA GLY A 139 -4.49 3.09 -8.06
C GLY A 139 -5.34 1.87 -7.65
N GLY A 140 -4.69 0.78 -7.22
CA GLY A 140 -5.42 -0.44 -6.85
C GLY A 140 -6.40 -0.24 -5.69
N LEU A 141 -6.13 0.72 -4.80
CA LEU A 141 -7.05 1.11 -3.73
C LEU A 141 -8.35 1.71 -4.27
N GLU A 142 -8.27 2.62 -5.23
CA GLU A 142 -9.42 3.25 -5.88
C GLU A 142 -10.23 2.22 -6.67
N TRP A 143 -9.56 1.30 -7.36
CA TRP A 143 -10.22 0.22 -8.10
C TRP A 143 -10.99 -0.74 -7.20
N LEU A 144 -10.46 -1.03 -6.01
CA LEU A 144 -11.15 -1.85 -5.02
C LEU A 144 -12.22 -1.06 -4.22
N GLY A 145 -12.25 0.26 -4.34
CA GLY A 145 -13.10 1.12 -3.51
C GLY A 145 -12.72 1.04 -2.02
N VAL A 146 -11.44 0.75 -1.73
CA VAL A 146 -10.92 0.56 -0.37
C VAL A 146 -10.06 1.74 0.01
N GLU A 147 -10.37 2.35 1.15
CA GLU A 147 -9.53 3.40 1.72
C GLU A 147 -8.39 2.79 2.53
N ARG A 148 -7.22 3.45 2.55
CA ARG A 148 -6.09 3.00 3.38
C ARG A 148 -6.47 2.83 4.86
N GLY A 149 -7.35 3.68 5.37
CA GLY A 149 -7.87 3.57 6.75
C GLY A 149 -8.57 2.24 7.03
N GLN A 150 -9.27 1.66 6.05
CA GLN A 150 -9.93 0.34 6.19
C GLN A 150 -8.91 -0.77 6.42
N LEU A 151 -7.82 -0.75 5.65
CA LEU A 151 -6.75 -1.72 5.77
C LEU A 151 -6.00 -1.56 7.10
N GLY A 152 -5.78 -0.31 7.54
CA GLY A 152 -5.19 -0.02 8.85
C GLY A 152 -6.03 -0.57 10.01
N TRP A 153 -7.35 -0.36 10.00
CA TRP A 153 -8.25 -0.91 11.02
C TRP A 153 -8.30 -2.43 11.00
N THR A 154 -8.39 -3.02 9.81
CA THR A 154 -8.34 -4.49 9.66
C THR A 154 -7.05 -5.04 10.26
N SER A 155 -5.91 -4.46 9.91
CA SER A 155 -4.60 -4.85 10.44
C SER A 155 -4.52 -4.71 11.95
N LEU A 156 -5.07 -3.62 12.53
CA LEU A 156 -5.09 -3.41 13.97
C LEU A 156 -5.92 -4.48 14.70
N VAL A 157 -7.09 -4.82 14.16
CA VAL A 157 -7.95 -5.86 14.74
C VAL A 157 -7.29 -7.22 14.67
N VAL A 158 -6.67 -7.57 13.54
CA VAL A 158 -5.91 -8.81 13.41
C VAL A 158 -4.75 -8.84 14.40
N PHE A 159 -3.97 -7.76 14.50
CA PHE A 159 -2.86 -7.67 15.45
C PHE A 159 -3.35 -7.83 16.90
N GLY A 160 -4.45 -7.19 17.26
CA GLY A 160 -5.07 -7.31 18.57
C GLY A 160 -5.57 -8.72 18.87
N MET A 161 -6.19 -9.39 17.90
CA MET A 161 -6.61 -10.79 18.04
C MET A 161 -5.42 -11.74 18.22
N VAL A 162 -4.38 -11.61 17.38
CA VAL A 162 -3.16 -12.40 17.48
C VAL A 162 -2.47 -12.17 18.83
N GLY A 163 -2.36 -10.91 19.27
CA GLY A 163 -1.81 -10.55 20.57
C GLY A 163 -2.62 -11.14 21.73
N LEU A 164 -3.95 -11.09 21.67
CA LEU A 164 -4.83 -11.68 22.69
C LEU A 164 -4.68 -13.20 22.74
N LEU A 165 -4.61 -13.88 21.59
CA LEU A 165 -4.36 -15.31 21.51
C LEU A 165 -2.99 -15.68 22.04
N PHE A 166 -1.96 -14.88 21.76
CA PHE A 166 -0.61 -15.09 22.28
C PHE A 166 -0.55 -14.93 23.80
N VAL A 167 -1.18 -13.89 24.35
CA VAL A 167 -1.26 -13.65 25.81
C VAL A 167 -2.09 -14.75 26.48
N GLY A 168 -3.28 -15.07 25.96
CA GLY A 168 -4.15 -16.12 26.49
C GLY A 168 -3.50 -17.50 26.41
N GLY A 169 -2.81 -17.80 25.31
CA GLY A 169 -2.00 -19.00 25.14
C GLY A 169 -0.85 -19.06 26.13
N SER A 170 -0.13 -17.97 26.36
CA SER A 170 0.96 -17.92 27.34
C SER A 170 0.47 -18.14 28.78
N LEU A 171 -0.71 -17.59 29.13
CA LEU A 171 -1.35 -17.81 30.43
C LEU A 171 -1.85 -19.25 30.58
N ASN A 172 -2.37 -19.85 29.51
CA ASN A 172 -2.81 -21.25 29.51
C ASN A 172 -1.64 -22.24 29.46
N VAL A 173 -0.51 -21.92 28.83
CA VAL A 173 0.72 -22.73 28.86
C VAL A 173 1.30 -22.78 30.27
N LEU A 174 1.14 -21.71 31.05
CA LEU A 174 1.48 -21.71 32.47
C LEU A 174 0.54 -22.61 33.30
N GLY A 175 -0.72 -22.77 32.89
CA GLY A 175 -1.69 -23.70 33.50
C GLY A 175 -1.62 -25.15 32.98
N GLY A 176 -1.19 -25.34 31.74
CA GLY A 176 -1.20 -26.60 30.98
C GLY A 176 0.12 -27.36 30.96
N LEU A 177 1.16 -26.86 31.64
CA LEU A 177 2.38 -27.63 31.97
C LEU A 177 2.07 -28.92 32.77
N LEU A 178 0.83 -29.10 33.23
CA LEU A 178 0.29 -30.29 33.88
C LEU A 178 -0.42 -31.29 32.95
N GLU A 179 -0.72 -30.94 31.69
CA GLU A 179 -1.56 -31.76 30.81
C GLU A 179 -0.87 -31.97 29.44
N SER A 180 0.10 -32.88 29.46
CA SER A 180 0.67 -33.65 28.34
C SER A 180 0.25 -33.25 26.92
N LEU A 181 1.16 -32.70 26.10
CA LEU A 181 2.00 -33.49 25.16
C LEU A 181 1.20 -34.40 24.22
N ASP A 182 0.49 -33.81 23.25
CA ASP A 182 0.31 -34.42 21.93
C ASP A 182 0.68 -33.39 20.83
N PRO A 183 1.94 -33.37 20.35
CA PRO A 183 2.48 -32.31 19.51
C PRO A 183 2.21 -32.48 18.01
N HIS A 184 1.33 -33.39 17.59
CA HIS A 184 1.17 -33.76 16.16
C HIS A 184 -0.24 -33.63 15.60
N ARG A 185 -1.18 -33.04 16.33
CA ARG A 185 -2.51 -32.75 15.79
C ARG A 185 -2.52 -31.33 15.23
N SER A 186 -2.44 -31.22 13.91
CA SER A 186 -2.82 -30.00 13.18
C SER A 186 -4.28 -29.70 13.51
N ASP A 187 -4.55 -28.95 14.58
CA ASP A 187 -5.90 -28.77 15.09
C ASP A 187 -6.73 -27.98 14.06
N PRO A 188 -7.69 -28.62 13.36
CA PRO A 188 -8.53 -27.92 12.40
C PRO A 188 -9.35 -26.80 13.08
N ALA A 189 -9.51 -26.88 14.40
CA ALA A 189 -10.07 -25.84 15.24
C ALA A 189 -9.26 -24.53 15.18
N LEU A 190 -7.92 -24.58 15.21
CA LEU A 190 -7.07 -23.39 15.12
C LEU A 190 -7.12 -22.75 13.73
N ALA A 191 -7.10 -23.56 12.68
CA ALA A 191 -7.26 -23.06 11.31
C ALA A 191 -8.63 -22.38 11.13
N THR A 192 -9.71 -23.03 11.59
CA THR A 192 -11.07 -22.45 11.55
C THR A 192 -11.15 -21.16 12.36
N ALA A 193 -10.59 -21.13 13.57
CA ALA A 193 -10.57 -19.94 14.43
C ALA A 193 -9.81 -18.77 13.77
N SER A 194 -8.69 -19.03 13.10
CA SER A 194 -7.93 -18.00 12.39
C SER A 194 -8.69 -17.42 11.19
N LEU A 195 -9.40 -18.26 10.43
CA LEU A 195 -10.25 -17.81 9.30
C LEU A 195 -11.48 -17.02 9.79
N VAL A 196 -12.10 -17.46 10.89
CA VAL A 196 -13.21 -16.72 11.52
C VAL A 196 -12.72 -15.38 12.06
N GLY A 197 -11.55 -15.35 12.71
CA GLY A 197 -10.92 -14.11 13.18
C GLY A 197 -10.63 -13.15 12.03
N GLN A 198 -10.10 -13.66 10.91
CA GLN A 198 -9.87 -12.89 9.69
C GLN A 198 -11.18 -12.30 9.13
N ALA A 199 -12.22 -13.12 9.00
CA ALA A 199 -13.52 -12.67 8.51
C ALA A 199 -14.11 -11.58 9.40
N CYS A 200 -14.01 -11.73 10.73
CA CYS A 200 -14.42 -10.71 11.70
C CYS A 200 -13.62 -9.42 11.54
N ALA A 201 -12.29 -9.49 11.39
CA ALA A 201 -11.45 -8.31 11.18
C ALA A 201 -11.81 -7.55 9.90
N LEU A 202 -12.05 -8.27 8.80
CA LEU A 202 -12.50 -7.68 7.54
C LEU A 202 -13.87 -7.01 7.67
N VAL A 203 -14.82 -7.64 8.39
CA VAL A 203 -16.13 -7.04 8.65
C VAL A 203 -16.01 -5.78 9.50
N VAL A 204 -15.18 -5.78 10.54
CA VAL A 204 -14.95 -4.60 11.38
C VAL A 204 -14.31 -3.47 10.57
N GLY A 205 -13.25 -3.76 9.81
CA GLY A 205 -12.61 -2.78 8.93
C GLY A 205 -13.58 -2.17 7.92
N ALA A 206 -14.43 -3.00 7.29
CA ALA A 206 -15.45 -2.54 6.34
C ALA A 206 -16.55 -1.70 6.99
N ARG A 207 -16.87 -1.92 8.27
CA ARG A 207 -17.93 -1.20 9.00
C ARG A 207 -17.46 0.13 9.56
N VAL A 208 -16.25 0.18 10.13
CA VAL A 208 -15.67 1.41 10.75
C VAL A 208 -15.45 2.50 9.70
N SER A 209 -15.15 2.13 8.46
CA SER A 209 -14.86 3.09 7.39
C SER A 209 -16.00 3.33 6.43
N ARG A 210 -17.24 2.98 6.76
CA ARG A 210 -18.38 3.65 6.12
C ARG A 210 -18.53 4.99 6.83
N PRO A 211 -18.15 6.13 6.21
CA PRO A 211 -18.55 7.42 6.76
C PRO A 211 -20.08 7.39 6.82
N ASN A 212 -20.66 8.01 7.84
CA ASN A 212 -22.10 8.23 7.91
C ASN A 212 -22.54 8.97 6.63
N SER A 213 -22.97 8.22 5.61
CA SER A 213 -23.38 8.71 4.29
C SER A 213 -24.62 9.61 4.35
N LYS A 214 -25.16 9.84 5.54
CA LYS A 214 -26.23 10.78 5.81
C LYS A 214 -25.79 12.24 5.99
N LEU A 215 -24.48 12.53 6.09
CA LEU A 215 -24.00 13.90 6.34
C LEU A 215 -23.35 14.61 5.14
N ASP A 216 -23.07 13.93 4.02
CA ASP A 216 -22.27 14.54 2.93
C ASP A 216 -22.89 14.47 1.51
N LEU A 217 -24.14 14.04 1.40
CA LEU A 217 -24.87 14.04 0.13
C LEU A 217 -25.35 15.45 -0.31
N GLN A 218 -25.04 16.51 0.44
CA GLN A 218 -25.45 17.88 0.08
C GLN A 218 -24.34 18.82 -0.39
N GLY A 219 -23.05 18.43 -0.42
CA GLY A 219 -22.05 19.48 -0.63
C GLY A 219 -20.64 19.12 -1.04
N LYS A 220 -20.41 18.17 -1.98
CA LYS A 220 -19.17 18.16 -2.78
C LYS A 220 -19.17 17.09 -3.87
N VAL A 221 -19.91 17.32 -4.95
CA VAL A 221 -19.46 16.77 -6.24
C VAL A 221 -18.28 17.63 -6.67
N SER A 222 -17.06 17.09 -6.53
CA SER A 222 -15.83 17.79 -6.89
C SER A 222 -15.87 18.22 -8.36
N PRO A 223 -15.70 19.53 -8.68
CA PRO A 223 -15.73 20.03 -10.06
C PRO A 223 -14.65 19.40 -10.96
N ALA A 224 -13.60 18.82 -10.37
CA ALA A 224 -12.56 18.09 -11.10
C ALA A 224 -13.09 16.82 -11.79
N LEU A 225 -14.04 16.10 -11.16
CA LEU A 225 -14.65 14.90 -11.75
C LEU A 225 -15.67 15.26 -12.86
N ARG A 226 -16.34 16.41 -12.77
CA ARG A 226 -17.18 16.95 -13.85
C ARG A 226 -16.38 17.28 -15.12
N SER A 227 -15.15 17.77 -14.96
CA SER A 227 -14.31 18.10 -16.12
C SER A 227 -13.78 16.87 -16.87
N LYS A 228 -13.53 15.75 -16.17
CA LYS A 228 -13.03 14.51 -16.78
C LYS A 228 -14.11 13.64 -17.41
N LEU A 229 -15.37 13.76 -16.97
CA LEU A 229 -16.48 12.95 -17.48
C LEU A 229 -17.12 13.50 -18.76
N GLY A 230 -16.57 14.55 -19.37
CA GLY A 230 -17.11 15.09 -20.63
C GLY A 230 -18.56 15.56 -20.54
N PHE A 231 -19.06 15.80 -19.32
CA PHE A 231 -20.40 16.33 -19.11
C PHE A 231 -20.33 17.84 -19.34
N THR A 232 -20.10 18.24 -20.59
CA THR A 232 -20.52 19.54 -21.08
C THR A 232 -22.03 19.56 -20.93
N ALA A 233 -22.52 20.20 -19.86
CA ALA A 233 -23.88 20.66 -19.83
C ALA A 233 -24.07 21.49 -21.09
N SER A 234 -24.85 20.96 -22.03
CA SER A 234 -25.35 21.67 -23.19
C SER A 234 -26.21 22.82 -22.66
N SER A 235 -25.57 23.94 -22.32
CA SER A 235 -26.24 25.22 -22.17
C SER A 235 -26.64 25.63 -23.56
N THR A 236 -27.85 25.23 -23.93
CA THR A 236 -28.63 25.84 -25.00
C THR A 236 -28.91 27.26 -24.54
N SER A 237 -28.02 28.18 -24.91
CA SER A 237 -28.24 29.61 -24.77
C SER A 237 -27.62 30.30 -25.98
N ASP A 238 -28.50 30.57 -26.93
CA ASP A 238 -28.57 31.81 -27.69
C ASP A 238 -27.29 32.26 -28.40
N VAL A 239 -27.09 31.70 -29.59
CA VAL A 239 -26.34 32.38 -30.66
C VAL A 239 -27.26 33.46 -31.21
N GLU A 240 -27.16 34.63 -30.59
CA GLU A 240 -27.70 35.88 -31.07
C GLU A 240 -26.88 36.31 -32.29
N CYS A 241 -27.59 36.56 -33.39
CA CYS A 241 -27.06 37.07 -34.63
C CYS A 241 -26.35 38.41 -34.40
N GLU A 242 -25.04 38.48 -34.60
CA GLU A 242 -24.39 39.75 -34.88
C GLU A 242 -23.76 39.73 -36.26
N SER A 243 -24.42 40.48 -37.13
CA SER A 243 -24.05 40.74 -38.51
C SER A 243 -23.09 41.93 -38.54
N HIS A 244 -21.90 41.72 -39.05
CA HIS A 244 -21.01 42.78 -39.54
C HIS A 244 -20.32 42.19 -40.78
N SER A 245 -20.78 42.48 -42.01
CA SER A 245 -20.52 43.73 -42.76
C SER A 245 -19.04 44.08 -42.68
N GLU A 246 -18.25 43.58 -43.63
CA GLU A 246 -17.87 44.31 -44.85
C GLU A 246 -16.62 45.15 -44.60
N ASN A 247 -15.49 44.69 -45.16
CA ASN A 247 -14.62 45.55 -45.96
C ASN A 247 -13.55 44.69 -46.65
N ASP A 248 -13.74 44.57 -47.96
CA ASP A 248 -12.66 44.45 -48.93
C ASP A 248 -11.60 45.51 -48.65
N VAL A 249 -10.33 45.11 -48.56
CA VAL A 249 -9.21 45.95 -49.01
C VAL A 249 -8.18 45.06 -49.69
N ASP A 250 -8.11 45.28 -51.00
CA ASP A 250 -7.12 44.86 -51.97
C ASP A 250 -5.65 45.10 -51.59
N SER A 251 -4.79 44.37 -52.30
CA SER A 251 -3.48 44.80 -52.81
C SER A 251 -2.38 45.15 -51.80
N ASN A 252 -1.31 44.34 -51.78
CA ASN A 252 -0.17 44.59 -52.67
C ASN A 252 0.93 43.52 -52.58
N ALA A 253 1.45 43.21 -53.76
CA ALA A 253 2.71 42.53 -54.01
C ALA A 253 3.91 43.44 -53.66
N VAL A 254 5.11 42.90 -53.93
CA VAL A 254 6.47 43.47 -53.74
C VAL A 254 7.02 43.14 -52.34
N GLU A 255 8.07 42.33 -52.17
CA GLU A 255 9.35 42.23 -52.90
C GLU A 255 9.92 40.80 -52.87
#